data_AF-A0A6B3D2F8-F1
#
_entry.id   AF-A0A6B3D2F8-F1
#
_cell.length_a   1.000
_cell.length_b   1.000
_cell.length_c   1.000
_cell.angle_alpha   90.00
_cell.angle_beta   90.00
_cell.angle_gamma   90.00
#
_symmetry.space_group_name_H-M   'P 1'
#
loop_
_entity.id
_entity.type
_entity.pdbx_description
1 polymer ?
#
loop_
_entity_poly.entity_id
_entity_poly.type
_entity_poly.pdbx_seq_one_letter_code
_entity_poly.pdbx_strand_id
1 'polypeptide(L)'
;DLMTFLSASPTPYHAVANAAERLEKAGFRQVAETDAWDGTSGGRYVLRGGAIIAWYVPEGAAAHTPFRIVGAHTDSPNLRVKPRPDTGAHGWR
;
A
#
# COMPACT_ATOMS: atom_id res chain seq x y z
N ASP A 1 -11.70 13.68 5.53
CA ASP A 1 -11.12 12.44 4.99
C ASP A 1 -9.61 12.33 5.24
N LEU A 2 -8.77 13.20 4.63
CA LEU A 2 -7.30 13.11 4.75
C LEU A 2 -6.78 12.98 6.19
N MET A 3 -7.26 13.82 7.12
CA MET A 3 -6.83 13.73 8.53
C MET A 3 -7.17 12.37 9.17
N THR A 4 -8.32 11.80 8.83
CA THR A 4 -8.71 10.45 9.29
C THR A 4 -7.77 9.39 8.73
N PHE A 5 -7.41 9.49 7.45
CA PHE A 5 -6.43 8.59 6.83
C PHE A 5 -5.05 8.68 7.49
N LEU A 6 -4.57 9.90 7.76
CA LEU A 6 -3.29 10.15 8.43
C LEU A 6 -3.29 9.57 9.85
N SER A 7 -4.32 9.86 10.65
CA SER A 7 -4.45 9.34 12.01
C SER A 7 -4.52 7.81 12.07
N ALA A 8 -5.14 7.17 11.07
CA ALA A 8 -5.20 5.72 10.97
C ALA A 8 -3.91 5.08 10.43
N SER A 9 -2.96 5.87 9.92
CA SER A 9 -1.78 5.38 9.18
C SER A 9 -0.44 5.75 9.85
N PRO A 10 -0.16 5.33 11.09
CA PRO A 10 1.03 5.74 11.83
C PRO A 10 2.35 5.17 11.25
N THR A 11 2.28 4.22 10.31
CA THR A 11 3.43 3.61 9.66
C THR A 11 3.10 3.29 8.20
N PRO A 12 4.10 3.03 7.33
CA PRO A 12 3.87 2.61 5.94
C PRO A 12 2.96 1.37 5.81
N TYR A 13 3.10 0.40 6.72
CA TYR A 13 2.27 -0.81 6.73
C TYR A 13 0.78 -0.50 6.97
N HIS A 14 0.51 0.42 7.89
CA HIS A 14 -0.86 0.89 8.17
C HIS A 14 -1.40 1.74 7.00
N ALA A 15 -0.57 2.61 6.41
CA ALA A 15 -0.95 3.37 5.23
C ALA A 15 -1.38 2.46 4.07
N VAL A 16 -0.61 1.39 3.82
CA VAL A 16 -0.94 0.36 2.84
C VAL A 16 -2.23 -0.38 3.19
N ALA A 17 -2.38 -0.83 4.44
CA ALA A 17 -3.59 -1.55 4.85
C ALA A 17 -4.85 -0.69 4.70
N ASN A 18 -4.81 0.58 5.09
CA ASN A 18 -5.93 1.51 4.95
C ASN A 18 -6.22 1.84 3.47
N ALA A 19 -5.19 1.94 2.63
CA ALA A 19 -5.36 2.13 1.19
C ALA A 19 -6.02 0.90 0.54
N ALA A 20 -5.58 -0.31 0.92
CA ALA A 20 -6.17 -1.57 0.47
C ALA A 20 -7.65 -1.68 0.88
N GLU A 21 -8.01 -1.34 2.12
CA GLU A 21 -9.41 -1.34 2.57
C GLU A 21 -10.28 -0.37 1.75
N ARG A 22 -9.75 0.82 1.42
CA ARG A 22 -10.45 1.78 0.56
C ARG A 22 -10.63 1.26 -0.86
N LEU A 23 -9.63 0.57 -1.40
CA LEU A 23 -9.69 -0.05 -2.73
C LEU A 23 -10.72 -1.18 -2.77
N GLU A 24 -10.72 -2.07 -1.79
CA GLU A 24 -11.71 -3.16 -1.67
C GLU A 24 -13.14 -2.61 -1.57
N LYS A 25 -13.36 -1.56 -0.77
CA LYS A 25 -14.66 -0.85 -0.70
C LYS A 25 -15.08 -0.23 -2.04
N ALA A 26 -14.12 0.12 -2.89
CA ALA A 26 -14.36 0.63 -4.23
C ALA A 26 -14.50 -0.49 -5.29
N GLY A 27 -14.49 -1.76 -4.88
CA GLY A 27 -14.64 -2.92 -5.77
C GLY A 27 -13.36 -3.37 -6.45
N PHE A 28 -12.19 -2.90 -6.00
CA PHE A 28 -10.92 -3.49 -6.41
C PHE A 28 -10.71 -4.80 -5.67
N ARG A 29 -9.91 -5.69 -6.26
CA ARG A 29 -9.57 -6.98 -5.66
C ARG A 29 -8.06 -7.12 -5.51
N GLN A 30 -7.61 -7.57 -4.35
CA GLN A 30 -6.21 -7.96 -4.17
C GLN A 30 -5.81 -9.15 -5.04
N VAL A 31 -4.62 -9.09 -5.62
CA VAL A 31 -3.94 -10.24 -6.24
C VAL A 31 -2.67 -10.59 -5.46
N ALA A 32 -2.32 -11.87 -5.43
CA ALA A 32 -1.05 -12.30 -4.87
C ALA A 32 0.06 -12.09 -5.90
N GLU A 33 1.20 -11.61 -5.44
CA GLU A 33 2.35 -11.33 -6.32
C GLU A 33 2.92 -12.58 -7.00
N THR A 34 2.71 -13.74 -6.41
CA THR A 34 3.20 -15.04 -6.87
C THR A 34 2.26 -15.75 -7.84
N ASP A 35 1.04 -15.24 -8.00
CA ASP A 35 0.03 -15.87 -8.85
C ASP A 35 0.20 -15.44 -10.31
N ALA A 36 -0.28 -16.26 -11.24
CA ALA A 36 -0.46 -15.82 -12.61
C ALA A 36 -1.55 -14.73 -12.65
N TRP A 37 -1.26 -13.61 -13.31
CA TRP A 37 -2.21 -12.51 -13.47
C TRP A 37 -2.83 -12.54 -14.86
N ASP A 38 -4.13 -12.26 -14.94
CA ASP A 38 -4.81 -12.03 -16.20
C ASP A 38 -5.01 -10.53 -16.46
N GLY A 39 -5.34 -10.19 -17.71
CA GLY A 39 -5.65 -8.82 -18.14
C GLY A 39 -7.13 -8.49 -18.07
N THR A 40 -7.89 -9.10 -17.14
CA THR A 40 -9.33 -8.86 -17.05
C THR A 40 -9.65 -7.41 -16.67
N SER A 41 -10.78 -6.91 -17.16
CA SER A 41 -11.26 -5.57 -16.82
C SER A 41 -11.57 -5.46 -15.33
N GLY A 42 -11.43 -4.24 -14.80
CA GLY A 42 -11.72 -3.89 -13.41
C GLY A 42 -10.49 -3.51 -12.58
N GLY A 43 -10.77 -3.27 -11.30
CA GLY A 43 -9.78 -2.83 -10.32
C GLY A 43 -9.02 -3.98 -9.69
N ARG A 44 -7.70 -3.84 -9.61
CA ARG A 44 -6.80 -4.79 -8.96
C ARG A 44 -5.75 -4.04 -8.15
N TYR A 45 -5.21 -4.68 -7.12
CA TYR A 45 -4.04 -4.17 -6.43
C TYR A 45 -3.16 -5.29 -5.89
N VAL A 46 -1.89 -4.99 -5.68
CA VAL A 46 -0.90 -5.87 -5.08
C VAL A 46 -0.20 -5.15 -3.94
N LEU A 47 0.13 -5.89 -2.89
CA LEU A 47 0.85 -5.38 -1.72
C LEU A 47 2.21 -6.07 -1.61
N ARG A 48 3.24 -5.30 -1.25
CA ARG A 48 4.55 -5.84 -0.87
C ARG A 48 5.10 -5.05 0.31
N GLY A 49 4.96 -5.59 1.52
CA GLY A 49 5.40 -4.92 2.75
C GLY A 49 4.71 -3.55 2.92
N GLY A 50 5.50 -2.48 2.96
CA GLY A 50 5.02 -1.10 3.06
C GLY A 50 4.64 -0.45 1.73
N ALA A 51 4.58 -1.17 0.62
CA ALA A 51 4.21 -0.64 -0.70
C ALA A 51 2.90 -1.23 -1.24
N ILE A 52 2.20 -0.44 -2.05
CA ILE A 52 0.97 -0.81 -2.76
C ILE A 52 1.03 -0.30 -4.20
N ILE A 53 0.59 -1.13 -5.14
CA ILE A 53 0.30 -0.73 -6.52
C ILE A 53 -1.15 -1.10 -6.80
N ALA A 54 -1.95 -0.13 -7.22
CA ALA A 54 -3.33 -0.33 -7.65
C ALA A 54 -3.48 0.13 -9.09
N TRP A 55 -4.27 -0.62 -9.86
CA TRP A 55 -4.54 -0.30 -11.26
C TRP A 55 -5.97 -0.69 -11.64
N TYR A 56 -6.46 -0.08 -12.71
CA TYR A 56 -7.77 -0.37 -13.27
C TYR A 56 -7.63 -0.62 -14.76
N VAL A 57 -8.15 -1.76 -15.23
CA VAL A 57 -8.18 -2.12 -16.65
C VAL A 57 -9.57 -1.78 -17.20
N PRO A 58 -9.72 -0.82 -18.14
CA PRO A 58 -11.02 -0.50 -18.72
C PRO A 58 -11.50 -1.62 -19.66
N GLU A 59 -12.80 -1.68 -19.89
CA GLU A 59 -13.36 -2.56 -20.91
C GLU A 59 -12.77 -2.24 -22.30
N GLY A 60 -12.47 -3.28 -23.07
CA GLY A 60 -11.87 -3.12 -24.40
C GLY A 60 -10.40 -2.70 -24.40
N ALA A 61 -9.72 -2.67 -23.25
CA ALA A 61 -8.28 -2.45 -23.19
C ALA A 61 -7.53 -3.48 -24.04
N ALA A 62 -6.57 -3.01 -24.82
CA ALA A 62 -5.68 -3.81 -25.64
C ALA A 62 -4.23 -3.61 -25.19
N ALA A 63 -3.31 -4.44 -25.71
CA ALA A 63 -1.90 -4.37 -25.33
C ALA A 63 -1.23 -2.99 -25.59
N HIS A 64 -1.78 -2.18 -26.49
CA HIS A 64 -1.28 -0.84 -26.82
C HIS A 64 -2.05 0.29 -26.11
N THR A 65 -2.99 -0.02 -25.23
CA THR A 65 -3.69 1.00 -24.43
C THR A 65 -2.68 1.70 -23.52
N PRO A 66 -2.59 3.05 -23.55
CA PRO A 66 -1.59 3.78 -22.79
C PRO A 66 -1.88 3.77 -21.29
N PHE A 67 -0.82 3.84 -20.49
CA PHE A 67 -0.93 3.95 -19.05
C PHE A 67 -1.01 5.41 -18.59
N ARG A 68 -1.76 5.65 -17.53
CA ARG A 68 -1.73 6.88 -16.73
C ARG A 68 -1.27 6.51 -15.34
N ILE A 69 -0.08 6.96 -14.95
CA ILE A 69 0.59 6.53 -13.72
C ILE A 69 0.75 7.72 -12.80
N VAL A 70 0.36 7.55 -11.54
CA VAL A 70 0.61 8.50 -10.45
C VAL A 70 1.46 7.79 -9.41
N GLY A 71 2.60 8.40 -9.05
CA GLY A 71 3.50 7.89 -8.03
C GLY A 71 3.46 8.73 -6.76
N ALA A 72 3.51 8.06 -5.61
CA ALA A 72 3.71 8.64 -4.28
C ALA A 72 4.48 7.63 -3.42
N HIS A 73 4.78 7.98 -2.17
CA HIS A 73 5.43 7.10 -1.21
C HIS A 73 4.61 7.01 0.08
N THR A 74 4.71 5.89 0.80
CA THR A 74 3.92 5.56 2.00
C THR A 74 4.67 5.83 3.31
N ASP A 75 5.96 6.11 3.23
CA ASP A 75 6.83 6.37 4.36
C ASP A 75 7.08 7.85 4.61
N SER A 76 7.42 8.15 5.85
CA SER A 76 7.83 9.46 6.31
C SER A 76 8.99 9.27 7.29
N PRO A 77 9.93 10.22 7.41
CA PRO A 77 10.96 10.18 8.45
C PRO A 77 10.37 9.96 9.84
N ASN A 78 10.96 9.05 10.62
CA ASN A 78 10.49 8.69 11.97
C ASN A 78 11.62 8.02 12.78
N LEU A 79 11.32 7.76 14.06
CA LEU A 79 12.14 6.90 14.91
C LEU A 79 11.65 5.45 14.80
N ARG A 80 12.59 4.51 14.65
CA ARG A 80 12.32 3.06 14.67
C ARG A 80 13.00 2.40 15.84
N VAL A 81 12.30 1.47 16.47
CA VAL A 81 12.85 0.60 17.51
C VAL A 81 13.91 -0.29 16.88
N LYS A 82 15.11 -0.32 17.48
CA LYS A 82 16.20 -1.22 17.02
C LYS A 82 15.80 -2.68 17.26
N PRO A 83 16.30 -3.64 16.45
CA PRO A 83 16.05 -5.07 16.70
C PRO A 83 16.50 -5.56 18.09
N ARG A 84 17.51 -4.89 18.66
CA ARG A 84 17.95 -5.06 20.05
C ARG A 84 17.78 -3.73 20.79
N PRO A 85 16.58 -3.42 21.30
CA PRO A 85 16.27 -2.10 21.85
C PRO A 85 16.62 -1.97 23.34
N ASP A 86 16.81 -3.09 24.03
CA ASP A 86 17.11 -3.12 25.46
C ASP A 86 18.52 -2.56 25.72
N THR A 87 18.55 -1.32 26.21
CA THR A 87 19.75 -0.57 26.58
C THR A 87 19.38 0.30 27.77
N GLY A 88 20.29 0.48 28.72
CA GLY A 88 20.05 1.31 29.90
C GLY A 88 21.26 2.16 30.26
N ALA A 89 20.99 3.36 30.77
CA ALA A 89 22.01 4.28 31.26
C ALA A 89 21.42 5.14 32.40
N HIS A 90 22.25 5.50 33.39
CA HIS A 90 21.86 6.39 34.49
C HIS A 90 20.60 5.98 35.27
N GLY A 91 20.37 4.67 35.45
CA GLY A 91 19.20 4.14 36.18
C GLY A 91 17.92 4.02 35.35
N TRP A 92 17.94 4.42 34.08
CA TRP A 92 16.84 4.22 33.14
C TRP A 92 17.00 2.89 32.41
N ARG A 93 15.88 2.17 32.30
CA ARG A 93 15.69 0.97 31.49
C ARG A 93 14.34 1.07 30.79
#